data_AF-A0A7D4TY13-F1
#
_entry.id   AF-A0A7D4TY13-F1
#
_cell.length_a   1.000
_cell.length_b   1.000
_cell.length_c   1.000
_cell.angle_alpha   90.00
_cell.angle_beta   90.00
_cell.angle_gamma   90.00
#
_symmetry.space_group_name_H-M   'P 1'
#
loop_
_entity.id
_entity.type
_entity.pdbx_description
1 polymer ?
#
loop_
_entity_poly.entity_id
_entity_poly.type
_entity_poly.pdbx_seq_one_letter_code
_entity_poly.pdbx_strand_id
1 'polypeptide(L)'
;MRYLLFLTTAILLLSCKRPNPAANTISKITLARSGAWSFYGDAMCIDSTLAYHYLKNTGSRKQLYYQGKISQAFWDSLNRHFDAIKYQTIPDSTSMGGQDMIFMELVIRYNGRKKRIIRIYHDTSAVVKVSKWIKENADTIRLVPLNKPVFFETTYQNPPPIPPLPLNRIRPPHAKTGY
;
A
#
# COMPACT_ATOMS: atom_id res chain seq x y z
N MET A 1 -32.72 33.22 -37.56
CA MET A 1 -31.77 32.07 -37.58
C MET A 1 -30.49 32.27 -36.76
N ARG A 2 -29.93 33.48 -36.61
CA ARG A 2 -28.71 33.72 -35.80
C ARG A 2 -28.82 33.31 -34.32
N TYR A 3 -29.98 33.48 -33.67
CA TYR A 3 -30.16 33.12 -32.26
C TYR A 3 -30.27 31.61 -31.99
N LEU A 4 -30.61 30.81 -33.00
CA LEU A 4 -30.74 29.36 -32.85
C LEU A 4 -29.38 28.69 -32.63
N LEU A 5 -28.34 29.21 -33.29
CA LEU A 5 -26.96 28.72 -33.23
C LEU A 5 -26.28 29.01 -31.88
N PHE A 6 -26.63 30.14 -31.25
CA PHE A 6 -26.18 30.48 -29.90
C PHE A 6 -26.85 29.63 -28.82
N LEU A 7 -28.13 29.28 -29.01
CA LEU A 7 -28.84 28.43 -28.05
C LEU A 7 -28.28 26.99 -28.05
N THR A 8 -27.95 26.44 -29.23
CA THR A 8 -27.37 25.09 -29.35
C THR A 8 -25.97 24.98 -28.75
N THR A 9 -25.16 26.04 -28.85
CA THR A 9 -23.80 26.07 -28.27
C THR A 9 -23.84 26.23 -26.75
N ALA A 10 -24.77 27.01 -26.20
CA ALA A 10 -24.96 27.13 -24.75
C ALA A 10 -25.42 25.82 -24.09
N ILE A 11 -26.29 25.04 -24.75
CA ILE A 11 -26.78 23.75 -24.22
C ILE A 11 -25.66 22.69 -24.22
N LEU A 12 -24.77 22.68 -25.23
CA LEU A 12 -23.63 21.77 -25.28
C LEU A 12 -22.60 22.05 -24.16
N LEU A 13 -22.39 23.31 -23.79
CA LEU A 13 -21.50 23.69 -22.69
C LEU A 13 -22.07 23.34 -21.30
N LEU A 14 -23.39 23.34 -21.14
CA LEU A 14 -24.06 22.91 -19.90
C LEU A 14 -24.16 21.38 -19.76
N SER A 15 -23.96 20.63 -20.84
CA SER A 15 -23.99 19.15 -20.84
C SER A 15 -22.65 18.51 -20.43
N CYS A 16 -21.67 19.28 -19.98
CA CYS A 16 -20.53 18.73 -19.23
C CYS A 16 -20.97 18.41 -17.79
N LYS A 17 -21.89 17.45 -17.61
CA LYS A 17 -22.07 16.79 -16.32
C LYS A 17 -20.75 16.12 -15.98
N ARG A 18 -19.97 16.73 -15.07
CA ARG A 18 -18.86 16.02 -14.43
C ARG A 18 -19.45 14.70 -13.92
N PRO A 19 -18.86 13.54 -14.25
CA PRO A 19 -19.27 12.28 -13.66
C PRO A 19 -19.32 12.51 -12.16
N ASN A 20 -20.51 12.31 -11.57
CA ASN A 20 -20.67 12.44 -10.13
C ASN A 20 -19.63 11.50 -9.55
N PRO A 21 -18.54 12.00 -8.91
CA PRO A 21 -17.54 11.11 -8.39
C PRO A 21 -18.29 10.22 -7.42
N ALA A 22 -18.29 8.90 -7.68
CA ALA A 22 -18.80 7.95 -6.70
C ALA A 22 -18.21 8.40 -5.36
N ALA A 23 -19.07 8.70 -4.38
CA ALA A 23 -18.66 9.34 -3.14
C ALA A 23 -17.42 8.61 -2.63
N ASN A 24 -16.26 9.29 -2.54
CA ASN A 24 -14.98 8.65 -2.19
C ASN A 24 -15.16 7.87 -0.88
N THR A 25 -15.46 6.57 -0.98
CA THR A 25 -15.85 5.77 0.18
C THR A 25 -14.63 5.24 0.91
N ILE A 26 -13.49 5.19 0.24
CA ILE A 26 -12.21 4.82 0.81
C ILE A 26 -11.76 5.95 1.73
N SER A 27 -11.49 5.63 2.99
CA SER A 27 -10.96 6.58 3.97
C SER A 27 -9.46 6.43 4.19
N LYS A 28 -8.91 5.25 3.90
CA LYS A 28 -7.48 4.95 4.06
C LYS A 28 -7.10 3.71 3.24
N ILE A 29 -5.91 3.74 2.67
CA ILE A 29 -5.22 2.55 2.18
C ILE A 29 -3.90 2.36 2.90
N THR A 30 -3.49 1.11 3.06
CA THR A 30 -2.15 0.75 3.51
C THR A 30 -1.64 -0.37 2.61
N LEU A 31 -0.53 -0.14 1.94
CA LEU A 31 0.11 -1.10 1.05
C LEU A 31 1.46 -1.49 1.64
N ALA A 32 1.76 -2.78 1.69
CA ALA A 32 3.10 -3.28 1.94
C ALA A 32 3.49 -4.29 0.86
N ARG A 33 4.76 -4.29 0.49
CA ARG A 33 5.37 -5.38 -0.27
C ARG A 33 6.15 -6.24 0.71
N SER A 34 6.08 -7.55 0.62
CA SER A 34 6.97 -8.39 1.39
C SER A 34 8.42 -8.18 0.95
N GLY A 35 9.28 -8.39 1.93
CA GLY A 35 10.69 -8.60 1.71
C GLY A 35 11.00 -9.83 0.86
N ALA A 36 12.25 -9.91 0.40
CA ALA A 36 12.87 -11.16 -0.04
C ALA A 36 14.13 -11.37 0.80
N TRP A 37 14.30 -12.56 1.37
CA TRP A 37 15.47 -12.96 2.16
C TRP A 37 15.82 -11.97 3.30
N SER A 38 16.72 -11.04 3.03
CA SER A 38 17.32 -10.06 3.96
C SER A 38 16.76 -8.65 3.82
N PHE A 39 15.92 -8.40 2.82
CA PHE A 39 15.24 -7.12 2.65
C PHE A 39 13.90 -7.21 3.34
N TYR A 40 13.60 -6.30 4.26
CA TYR A 40 12.25 -6.18 4.80
C TYR A 40 11.38 -5.37 3.84
N GLY A 41 10.08 -5.60 3.91
CA GLY A 41 9.11 -4.95 3.04
C GLY A 41 8.99 -3.46 3.28
N ASP A 42 8.88 -2.64 2.24
CA ASP A 42 8.45 -1.26 2.41
C ASP A 42 6.93 -1.19 2.60
N ALA A 43 6.45 -0.17 3.30
CA ALA A 43 5.02 0.11 3.45
C ALA A 43 4.70 1.57 3.16
N MET A 44 3.52 1.80 2.60
CA MET A 44 2.92 3.13 2.48
C MET A 44 1.51 3.15 3.03
N CYS A 45 1.11 4.31 3.52
CA CYS A 45 -0.23 4.59 3.99
C CYS A 45 -0.68 5.94 3.46
N ILE A 46 -1.86 5.98 2.84
CA ILE A 46 -2.49 7.20 2.35
C ILE A 46 -3.91 7.24 2.89
N ASP A 47 -4.33 8.36 3.46
CA ASP A 47 -5.71 8.54 3.95
C ASP A 47 -6.43 9.73 3.31
N SER A 48 -7.73 9.81 3.59
CA SER A 48 -8.66 10.83 3.10
C SER A 48 -8.32 12.25 3.55
N THR A 49 -7.43 12.44 4.54
CA THR A 49 -6.89 13.76 4.90
C THR A 49 -5.72 14.17 4.00
N LEU A 50 -5.41 13.35 2.99
CA LEU A 50 -4.29 13.47 2.06
C LEU A 50 -2.92 13.21 2.72
N ALA A 51 -2.89 12.73 3.96
CA ALA A 51 -1.65 12.37 4.61
C ALA A 51 -1.05 11.14 3.95
N TYR A 52 0.24 11.22 3.61
CA TYR A 52 1.02 10.12 3.06
C TYR A 52 2.16 9.80 4.02
N HIS A 53 2.18 8.58 4.52
CA HIS A 53 3.28 8.04 5.31
C HIS A 53 3.96 6.91 4.55
N TYR A 54 5.29 6.87 4.64
CA TYR A 54 6.11 5.84 4.01
C TYR A 54 7.10 5.27 5.02
N LEU A 55 7.26 3.96 4.98
CA LEU A 55 8.28 3.22 5.69
C LEU A 55 9.21 2.58 4.67
N LYS A 56 10.49 2.94 4.77
CA LYS A 56 11.57 2.31 4.04
C LYS A 56 12.37 1.40 4.95
N ASN A 57 12.58 0.17 4.54
CA ASN A 57 13.43 -0.78 5.21
C ASN A 57 14.79 -0.89 4.51
N THR A 58 15.90 -0.62 5.21
CA THR A 58 17.24 -0.55 4.58
C THR A 58 18.06 -1.84 4.70
N GLY A 59 17.44 -3.02 4.77
CA GLY A 59 18.11 -4.32 4.89
C GLY A 59 18.82 -4.60 6.23
N SER A 60 19.23 -3.56 6.97
CA SER A 60 19.90 -3.64 8.27
C SER A 60 18.96 -3.69 9.49
N ARG A 61 17.70 -4.12 9.31
CA ARG A 61 16.58 -3.97 10.29
C ARG A 61 16.25 -2.52 10.66
N LYS A 62 16.92 -1.54 10.05
CA LYS A 62 16.64 -0.13 10.27
C LYS A 62 15.41 0.28 9.47
N GLN A 63 14.40 0.72 10.20
CA GLN A 63 13.18 1.31 9.69
C GLN A 63 13.34 2.82 9.60
N LEU A 64 13.16 3.38 8.40
CA LEU A 64 13.16 4.82 8.17
C LEU A 64 11.74 5.27 7.83
N TYR A 65 11.23 6.20 8.62
CA TYR A 65 9.88 6.73 8.46
C TYR A 65 9.92 8.06 7.73
N TYR A 66 8.92 8.30 6.90
CA TYR A 66 8.76 9.53 6.16
C TYR A 66 7.28 9.93 6.13
N GLN A 67 7.04 11.23 5.93
CA GLN A 67 5.71 11.78 5.72
C GLN A 67 5.71 12.79 4.58
N GLY A 68 4.53 12.98 4.00
CA GLY A 68 4.23 13.99 3.01
C GLY A 68 2.73 14.17 2.88
N LYS A 69 2.33 14.92 1.85
CA LYS A 69 0.94 15.15 1.52
C LYS A 69 0.73 14.89 0.04
N ILE A 70 -0.31 14.14 -0.29
CA ILE A 70 -0.71 13.93 -1.68
C ILE A 70 -1.61 15.07 -2.16
N SER A 71 -1.74 15.24 -3.47
CA SER A 71 -2.75 16.16 -4.03
C SER A 71 -4.14 15.51 -3.99
N GLN A 72 -5.18 16.36 -3.94
CA GLN A 72 -6.56 15.90 -4.08
C GLN A 72 -6.78 15.15 -5.40
N ALA A 73 -6.17 15.62 -6.49
CA ALA A 73 -6.26 14.98 -7.80
C ALA A 73 -5.69 13.55 -7.79
N PHE A 74 -4.60 13.31 -7.06
CA PHE A 74 -4.06 11.96 -6.87
C PHE A 74 -5.01 11.09 -6.04
N TRP A 75 -5.56 11.62 -4.95
CA TRP A 75 -6.54 10.91 -4.13
C TRP A 75 -7.79 10.49 -4.92
N ASP A 76 -8.33 11.39 -5.73
CA ASP A 76 -9.49 11.10 -6.55
C ASP A 76 -9.16 10.07 -7.64
N SER A 77 -7.96 10.13 -8.22
CA SER A 77 -7.49 9.13 -9.19
C SER A 77 -7.34 7.75 -8.55
N LEU A 78 -6.77 7.69 -7.35
CA LEU A 78 -6.64 6.47 -6.56
C LEU A 78 -8.01 5.83 -6.30
N ASN A 79 -9.00 6.62 -5.87
CA ASN A 79 -10.36 6.12 -5.65
C ASN A 79 -10.96 5.56 -6.96
N ARG A 80 -10.85 6.29 -8.07
CA ARG A 80 -11.32 5.81 -9.39
C ARG A 80 -10.65 4.50 -9.81
N HIS A 81 -9.36 4.33 -9.56
CA HIS A 81 -8.66 3.08 -9.85
C HIS A 81 -9.20 1.91 -9.02
N PHE A 82 -9.53 2.12 -7.75
CA PHE A 82 -10.14 1.09 -6.91
C PHE A 82 -11.59 0.77 -7.32
N ASP A 83 -12.37 1.78 -7.66
CA ASP A 83 -13.74 1.62 -8.14
C ASP A 83 -13.78 0.83 -9.45
N ALA A 84 -12.86 1.13 -10.38
CA ALA A 84 -12.74 0.43 -11.67
C ALA A 84 -12.50 -1.07 -11.52
N ILE A 85 -11.76 -1.49 -10.48
CA ILE A 85 -11.51 -2.91 -10.18
C ILE A 85 -12.55 -3.53 -9.25
N LYS A 86 -13.62 -2.78 -8.92
CA LYS A 86 -14.67 -3.19 -7.97
C LYS A 86 -14.06 -3.75 -6.69
N TYR A 87 -13.15 -3.01 -6.07
CA TYR A 87 -12.33 -3.51 -4.95
C TYR A 87 -13.15 -4.17 -3.82
N GLN A 88 -14.39 -3.72 -3.62
CA GLN A 88 -15.34 -4.25 -2.62
C GLN A 88 -15.72 -5.72 -2.85
N THR A 89 -15.67 -6.23 -4.07
CA THR A 89 -16.04 -7.61 -4.41
C THR A 89 -14.87 -8.59 -4.46
N ILE A 90 -13.62 -8.09 -4.42
CA ILE A 90 -12.41 -8.93 -4.48
C ILE A 90 -12.36 -9.83 -3.23
N PRO A 91 -12.10 -11.14 -3.31
CA PRO A 91 -12.00 -11.96 -2.10
C PRO A 91 -10.81 -11.54 -1.23
N ASP A 92 -11.06 -11.52 0.08
CA ASP A 92 -10.00 -11.47 1.09
C ASP A 92 -9.10 -12.70 0.94
N SER A 93 -7.86 -12.59 1.40
CA SER A 93 -6.84 -13.64 1.16
C SER A 93 -6.08 -13.85 2.45
N THR A 94 -6.22 -15.05 3.02
CA THR A 94 -5.76 -15.38 4.38
C THR A 94 -4.61 -16.38 4.40
N SER A 95 -4.29 -17.05 3.29
CA SER A 95 -3.10 -17.89 3.20
C SER A 95 -2.60 -17.96 1.76
N MET A 96 -1.35 -17.58 1.55
CA MET A 96 -0.61 -18.00 0.36
C MET A 96 0.60 -18.77 0.84
N GLY A 97 0.55 -20.09 0.63
CA GLY A 97 1.68 -20.98 0.89
C GLY A 97 2.74 -20.77 -0.18
N GLY A 98 3.95 -20.41 0.22
CA GLY A 98 5.11 -20.23 -0.65
C GLY A 98 6.16 -19.40 0.06
N GLN A 99 7.26 -20.02 0.51
CA GLN A 99 8.31 -19.34 1.25
C GLN A 99 9.19 -18.43 0.35
N ASP A 100 9.18 -18.67 -0.96
CA ASP A 100 10.07 -18.01 -1.93
C ASP A 100 9.35 -17.07 -2.91
N MET A 101 8.30 -16.38 -2.46
CA MET A 101 7.56 -15.43 -3.30
C MET A 101 7.51 -14.03 -2.67
N ILE A 102 7.59 -13.01 -3.52
CA ILE A 102 7.30 -11.63 -3.11
C ILE A 102 5.79 -11.46 -3.09
N PHE A 103 5.26 -11.07 -1.95
CA PHE A 103 3.85 -10.81 -1.72
C PHE A 103 3.58 -9.31 -1.65
N MET A 104 2.33 -8.96 -1.90
CA MET A 104 1.76 -7.64 -1.67
C MET A 104 0.61 -7.82 -0.70
N GLU A 105 0.55 -6.96 0.31
CA GLU A 105 -0.58 -6.85 1.21
C GLU A 105 -1.18 -5.46 1.09
N LEU A 106 -2.46 -5.42 0.81
CA LEU A 106 -3.25 -4.22 0.70
C LEU A 106 -4.36 -4.26 1.75
N VAL A 107 -4.39 -3.24 2.60
CA VAL A 107 -5.49 -2.97 3.53
C VAL A 107 -6.25 -1.74 3.04
N ILE A 108 -7.56 -1.87 2.83
CA ILE A 108 -8.45 -0.77 2.42
C ILE A 108 -9.46 -0.54 3.53
N ARG A 109 -9.56 0.69 4.03
CA ARG A 109 -10.67 1.14 4.88
C ARG A 109 -11.68 1.91 4.06
N TYR A 110 -12.95 1.55 4.18
CA TYR A 110 -14.04 2.17 3.44
C TYR A 110 -15.35 2.03 4.19
N ASN A 111 -16.17 3.08 4.26
CA ASN A 111 -17.48 3.06 4.97
C ASN A 111 -17.43 2.40 6.37
N GLY A 112 -16.38 2.68 7.15
CA GLY A 112 -16.17 2.08 8.48
C GLY A 112 -15.72 0.61 8.48
N ARG A 113 -15.62 -0.04 7.32
CA ARG A 113 -15.16 -1.42 7.14
C ARG A 113 -13.67 -1.48 6.82
N LYS A 114 -13.08 -2.66 7.02
CA LYS A 114 -11.69 -2.98 6.67
C LYS A 114 -11.68 -4.19 5.74
N LYS A 115 -10.88 -4.12 4.70
CA LYS A 115 -10.63 -5.22 3.75
C LYS A 115 -9.14 -5.48 3.63
N ARG A 116 -8.73 -6.75 3.67
CA ARG A 116 -7.32 -7.14 3.54
C ARG A 116 -7.16 -8.11 2.37
N ILE A 117 -6.33 -7.72 1.42
CA ILE A 117 -6.07 -8.46 0.19
C ILE A 117 -4.57 -8.78 0.14
N ILE A 118 -4.24 -10.04 -0.04
CA ILE A 118 -2.86 -10.53 -0.17
C ILE A 118 -2.72 -11.17 -1.56
N ARG A 119 -1.74 -10.73 -2.35
CA ARG A 119 -1.46 -11.28 -3.70
C ARG A 119 0.02 -11.47 -3.91
N ILE A 120 0.38 -12.35 -4.83
CA ILE A 120 1.77 -12.45 -5.32
C ILE A 120 2.07 -11.12 -6.04
N TYR A 121 3.19 -10.48 -5.74
CA TYR A 121 3.55 -9.18 -6.29
C TYR A 121 3.71 -9.21 -7.83
N HIS A 122 4.04 -10.38 -8.38
CA HIS A 122 4.17 -10.63 -9.82
C HIS A 122 2.87 -11.09 -10.50
N ASP A 123 1.77 -11.23 -9.76
CA ASP A 123 0.45 -11.55 -10.34
C ASP A 123 -0.01 -10.41 -11.28
N THR A 124 -0.81 -10.79 -12.28
CA THR A 124 -1.39 -9.91 -13.29
C THR A 124 -2.78 -9.38 -12.93
N SER A 125 -3.29 -9.76 -11.75
CA SER A 125 -4.58 -9.29 -11.24
C SER A 125 -4.68 -7.76 -11.18
N ALA A 126 -5.89 -7.26 -11.39
CA ALA A 126 -6.16 -5.83 -11.46
C ALA A 126 -5.76 -5.08 -10.16
N VAL A 127 -5.91 -5.74 -9.00
CA VAL A 127 -5.48 -5.18 -7.72
C VAL A 127 -3.96 -4.99 -7.64
N VAL A 128 -3.16 -5.93 -8.17
CA VAL A 128 -1.70 -5.78 -8.21
C VAL A 128 -1.31 -4.64 -9.15
N LYS A 129 -1.97 -4.51 -10.31
CA LYS A 129 -1.75 -3.40 -11.24
C LYS A 129 -2.05 -2.05 -10.59
N VAL A 130 -3.17 -1.92 -9.89
CA VAL A 130 -3.52 -0.70 -9.14
C VAL A 130 -2.48 -0.42 -8.05
N SER A 131 -2.10 -1.40 -7.24
CA SER A 131 -1.09 -1.21 -6.19
C SER A 131 0.27 -0.75 -6.74
N LYS A 132 0.71 -1.28 -7.89
CA LYS A 132 1.93 -0.84 -8.57
C LYS A 132 1.80 0.60 -9.06
N TRP A 133 0.68 0.93 -9.72
CA TRP A 133 0.39 2.31 -10.16
C TRP A 133 0.43 3.30 -8.99
N ILE A 134 -0.17 2.96 -7.83
CA ILE A 134 -0.13 3.84 -6.64
C ILE A 134 1.32 4.04 -6.21
N LYS A 135 2.12 2.97 -6.13
CA LYS A 135 3.52 3.07 -5.70
C LYS A 135 4.33 3.96 -6.65
N GLU A 136 4.24 3.71 -7.95
CA GLU A 136 4.97 4.45 -8.98
C GLU A 136 4.65 5.95 -8.95
N ASN A 137 3.37 6.30 -8.77
CA ASN A 137 2.95 7.70 -8.68
C ASN A 137 3.27 8.32 -7.32
N ALA A 138 3.20 7.55 -6.24
CA ALA A 138 3.52 8.04 -4.90
C ALA A 138 5.02 8.28 -4.69
N ASP A 139 5.89 7.55 -5.39
CA ASP A 139 7.34 7.73 -5.35
C ASP A 139 7.78 9.11 -5.92
N THR A 140 6.90 9.82 -6.65
CA THR A 140 7.13 11.19 -7.13
C THR A 140 6.88 12.28 -6.08
N ILE A 141 6.26 11.92 -4.95
CA ILE A 141 5.87 12.87 -3.91
C ILE A 141 7.08 13.21 -3.05
N ARG A 142 7.31 14.50 -2.81
CA ARG A 142 8.35 14.95 -1.89
C ARG A 142 8.01 14.54 -0.46
N LEU A 143 8.86 13.70 0.12
CA LEU A 143 8.75 13.23 1.48
C LEU A 143 9.79 13.89 2.39
N VAL A 144 9.43 14.07 3.66
CA VAL A 144 10.33 14.49 4.73
C VAL A 144 10.52 13.36 5.74
N PRO A 145 11.75 13.17 6.28
CA PRO A 145 11.98 12.16 7.32
C PRO A 145 11.14 12.41 8.57
N LEU A 146 10.78 11.33 9.25
CA LEU A 146 10.14 11.31 10.55
C LEU A 146 11.04 10.62 11.57
N ASN A 147 11.22 11.26 12.72
CA ASN A 147 11.99 10.70 13.84
C ASN A 147 11.15 9.78 14.74
N LYS A 148 9.84 9.71 14.51
CA LYS A 148 8.91 8.87 15.27
C LYS A 148 8.39 7.71 14.41
N PRO A 149 8.19 6.52 14.98
CA PRO A 149 7.54 5.42 14.27
C PRO A 149 6.11 5.77 13.83
N VAL A 150 5.73 5.25 12.68
CA VAL A 150 4.35 5.30 12.17
C VAL A 150 3.79 3.89 12.16
N PHE A 151 2.56 3.72 12.63
CA PHE A 151 1.88 2.45 12.59
C PHE A 151 1.29 2.16 11.20
N PHE A 152 1.61 0.99 10.64
CA PHE A 152 1.04 0.48 9.40
C PHE A 152 0.15 -0.72 9.71
N GLU A 153 -1.02 -0.80 9.07
CA GLU A 153 -2.00 -1.88 9.29
C GLU A 153 -1.64 -3.20 8.62
N THR A 154 -0.66 -3.16 7.72
CA THR A 154 -0.05 -4.31 7.07
C THR A 154 0.92 -5.01 8.03
N THR A 155 1.37 -6.21 7.69
CA THR A 155 2.34 -7.00 8.46
C THR A 155 3.63 -7.25 7.70
N TYR A 156 3.62 -7.17 6.37
CA TYR A 156 4.78 -7.51 5.51
C TYR A 156 5.99 -6.57 5.61
N GLN A 157 5.82 -5.40 6.24
CA GLN A 157 6.92 -4.49 6.56
C GLN A 157 7.66 -4.82 7.86
N ASN A 158 7.09 -5.71 8.68
CA ASN A 158 7.69 -6.07 9.96
C ASN A 158 8.72 -7.19 9.74
N PRO A 159 9.85 -7.17 10.47
CA PRO A 159 10.75 -8.31 10.48
C PRO A 159 10.02 -9.56 11.00
N PRO A 160 10.30 -10.76 10.46
CA PRO A 160 9.76 -11.98 11.03
C PRO A 160 10.24 -12.10 12.48
N PRO A 161 9.42 -12.65 13.38
CA PRO A 161 9.85 -12.90 14.75
C PRO A 161 11.13 -13.71 14.75
N ILE A 162 12.12 -13.29 15.54
CA ILE A 162 13.37 -14.02 15.69
C ILE A 162 13.00 -15.38 16.30
N PRO A 163 13.29 -16.52 15.65
CA PRO A 163 13.04 -17.81 16.26
C PRO A 163 13.83 -17.88 17.57
N PRO A 164 13.25 -18.39 18.67
CA PRO A 164 13.99 -18.56 19.91
C PRO A 164 15.27 -19.34 19.61
N LEU A 165 16.40 -18.85 20.12
CA LEU A 165 17.67 -19.58 20.00
C LEU A 165 17.45 -20.99 20.53
N PRO A 166 17.88 -22.05 19.83
CA PRO A 166 17.82 -23.38 20.39
C PRO A 166 18.62 -23.37 21.70
N LEU A 167 17.95 -23.61 22.82
CA LEU A 167 18.52 -23.64 24.17
C LEU A 167 19.70 -24.63 24.30
N ASN A 168 19.88 -25.53 23.32
CA ASN A 168 20.84 -26.62 23.35
C ASN A 168 22.15 -26.38 22.59
N ARG A 169 22.52 -25.13 22.29
CA ARG A 169 23.83 -24.82 21.67
C ARG A 169 24.74 -23.94 22.53
N ILE A 170 24.67 -24.10 23.85
CA ILE A 170 25.85 -23.84 24.68
C ILE A 170 26.79 -25.02 24.42
N ARG A 171 27.80 -24.85 23.56
CA ARG A 171 28.92 -25.81 23.56
C ARG A 171 29.52 -25.74 24.97
N PRO A 172 29.62 -26.85 25.72
CA PRO A 172 30.42 -26.82 26.92
C PRO A 172 31.83 -26.34 26.54
N PRO A 173 32.47 -25.48 27.35
CA PRO A 173 33.84 -25.08 27.10
C PRO A 173 34.67 -26.35 26.95
N HIS A 174 35.47 -26.42 25.88
CA HIS A 174 36.35 -27.54 25.60
C HIS A 174 37.05 -27.97 26.89
N ALA A 175 36.69 -29.17 27.39
CA ALA A 175 37.47 -29.82 28.40
C ALA A 175 38.87 -29.97 27.83
N LYS A 176 39.86 -29.33 28.46
CA LYS A 176 41.27 -29.58 28.16
C LYS A 176 41.50 -31.07 28.37
N THR A 177 41.60 -31.84 27.29
CA THR A 177 42.13 -33.19 27.35
C THR A 177 43.63 -33.06 27.56
N GLY A 178 44.07 -33.22 28.80
CA GLY A 178 45.47 -33.48 29.10
C GLY A 178 45.78 -34.94 28.78
N TYR A 179 46.72 -35.13 27.86
CA TYR A 179 47.63 -36.26 27.79
C TYR A 179 49.00 -35.70 27.44
#